data_AF-A0A8D8VJG0-F1
#
_entry.id   AF-A0A8D8VJG0-F1
#
_cell.length_a   1.000
_cell.length_b   1.000
_cell.length_c   1.000
_cell.angle_alpha   90.00
_cell.angle_beta   90.00
_cell.angle_gamma   90.00
#
_symmetry.space_group_name_H-M   'P 1'
#
loop_
_entity.id
_entity.type
_entity.pdbx_description
1 polymer ?
#
loop_
_entity_poly.entity_id
_entity_poly.type
_entity_poly.pdbx_seq_one_letter_code
_entity_poly.pdbx_strand_id
1 'polypeptide(L)'
;MHIRMLKSPIRDIVDIKRKIKAMQDGRDNIFILDKVIRHVSRVFLLIRDRIRENKDLRVQMSTEVTLKLRKFRRKMDLINKLAVTADDQLIEVQDEFAASVLKKSALFAAKVHKFEKEFELRGPLDVKVSHDVTCARFFVLKPTLLALYDEYVLLRDAQVLFGQPTDQSARRHAQLPRVRIH
;
A
#
# COMPACT_ATOMS: atom_id res chain seq x y z
N MET A 1 -7.31 11.38 7.22
CA MET A 1 -6.66 10.09 7.51
C MET A 1 -5.31 9.96 6.80
N HIS A 2 -5.25 10.14 5.47
CA HIS A 2 -4.01 10.00 4.67
C HIS A 2 -2.81 10.85 5.13
N ILE A 3 -3.01 12.13 5.53
CA ILE A 3 -1.90 12.99 6.00
C ILE A 3 -1.16 12.41 7.22
N ARG A 4 -1.88 11.82 8.19
CA ARG A 4 -1.24 11.20 9.35
C ARG A 4 -0.44 9.95 8.95
N MET A 5 -0.97 9.17 8.02
CA MET A 5 -0.31 7.97 7.49
C MET A 5 0.94 8.29 6.67
N LEU A 6 0.91 9.34 5.85
CA LEU A 6 2.09 9.75 5.08
C LEU A 6 3.22 10.27 5.97
N LYS A 7 2.89 10.90 7.11
CA LYS A 7 3.84 11.42 8.09
C LYS A 7 4.43 10.38 9.04
N SER A 8 3.84 9.19 9.15
CA SER A 8 4.35 8.18 10.08
C SER A 8 5.70 7.63 9.59
N PRO A 9 6.62 7.20 10.48
CA PRO A 9 7.82 6.50 10.05
C PRO A 9 7.47 5.14 9.41
N ILE A 10 8.34 4.65 8.55
CA ILE A 10 8.24 3.31 7.95
C ILE A 10 8.95 2.33 8.88
N ARG A 11 8.23 1.32 9.40
CA ARG A 11 8.83 0.31 10.30
C ARG A 11 8.82 -1.08 9.68
N ASP A 12 7.80 -1.39 8.89
CA ASP A 12 7.63 -2.70 8.29
C ASP A 12 6.95 -2.66 6.91
N ILE A 13 6.79 -3.84 6.31
CA ILE A 13 6.15 -4.03 5.00
C ILE A 13 4.67 -3.60 5.02
N VAL A 14 4.00 -3.71 6.18
CA VAL A 14 2.59 -3.30 6.31
C VAL A 14 2.48 -1.78 6.25
N ASP A 15 3.41 -1.06 6.86
CA ASP A 15 3.53 0.40 6.77
C ASP A 15 3.82 0.86 5.33
N ILE A 16 4.71 0.16 4.62
CA ILE A 16 4.99 0.43 3.19
C ILE A 16 3.71 0.31 2.37
N LYS A 17 2.97 -0.80 2.51
CA LYS A 17 1.69 -1.01 1.81
C LYS A 17 0.68 0.08 2.14
N ARG A 18 0.54 0.42 3.43
CA ARG A 18 -0.40 1.46 3.88
C ARG A 18 -0.05 2.83 3.32
N LYS A 19 1.24 3.17 3.24
CA LYS A 19 1.72 4.42 2.64
C LYS A 19 1.50 4.46 1.14
N ILE A 20 1.86 3.41 0.40
CA ILE A 20 1.61 3.32 -1.04
C ILE A 20 0.12 3.49 -1.34
N LYS A 21 -0.74 2.76 -0.62
CA LYS A 21 -2.19 2.90 -0.77
C LYS A 21 -2.66 4.33 -0.45
N ALA A 22 -2.16 4.93 0.62
CA ALA A 22 -2.51 6.31 0.97
C ALA A 22 -2.03 7.34 -0.07
N MET A 23 -0.91 7.10 -0.76
CA MET A 23 -0.44 7.93 -1.87
C MET A 23 -1.33 7.78 -3.09
N GLN A 24 -1.71 6.55 -3.46
CA GLN A 24 -2.63 6.26 -4.57
C GLN A 24 -4.01 6.89 -4.33
N ASP A 25 -4.63 6.61 -3.18
CA ASP A 25 -5.91 7.20 -2.78
C ASP A 25 -5.81 8.74 -2.76
N GLY A 26 -4.66 9.29 -2.32
CA GLY A 26 -4.39 10.71 -2.35
C GLY A 26 -4.40 11.29 -3.77
N ARG A 27 -3.69 10.65 -4.71
CA ARG A 27 -3.59 11.04 -6.11
C ARG A 27 -4.95 11.01 -6.82
N ASP A 28 -5.71 9.95 -6.63
CA ASP A 28 -7.04 9.80 -7.24
C ASP A 28 -8.02 10.86 -6.73
N ASN A 29 -8.01 11.10 -5.42
CA ASN A 29 -8.80 12.17 -4.83
C ASN A 29 -8.37 13.55 -5.32
N ILE A 30 -7.06 13.82 -5.43
CA ILE A 30 -6.53 15.07 -5.99
C ILE A 30 -7.01 15.26 -7.43
N PHE A 31 -6.96 14.22 -8.26
CA PHE A 31 -7.41 14.27 -9.65
C PHE A 31 -8.90 14.59 -9.77
N ILE A 32 -9.75 13.90 -9.01
CA ILE A 32 -11.20 14.15 -8.98
C ILE A 32 -11.48 15.59 -8.52
N LEU A 33 -10.82 16.02 -7.45
CA LEU A 33 -11.05 17.34 -6.86
C LEU A 33 -10.53 18.47 -7.77
N ASP A 34 -9.42 18.27 -8.49
CA ASP A 34 -8.94 19.22 -9.49
C ASP A 34 -9.91 19.37 -10.66
N LYS A 35 -10.53 18.27 -11.11
CA LYS A 35 -11.59 18.30 -12.13
C LYS A 35 -12.79 19.13 -11.67
N VAL A 36 -13.24 18.93 -10.43
CA VAL A 36 -14.35 19.70 -9.83
C VAL A 36 -13.99 21.18 -9.70
N ILE A 37 -12.80 21.52 -9.18
CA ILE A 37 -12.36 22.91 -9.03
C ILE A 37 -12.25 23.59 -10.39
N ARG A 38 -11.67 22.94 -11.40
CA ARG A 38 -11.61 23.51 -12.77
C ARG A 38 -12.99 23.79 -13.34
N HIS A 39 -13.96 22.92 -13.08
CA HIS A 39 -15.34 23.13 -13.51
C HIS A 39 -15.98 24.31 -12.78
N VAL A 40 -15.88 24.35 -11.45
CA VAL A 40 -16.38 25.44 -10.62
C VAL A 40 -15.76 26.78 -11.02
N SER A 41 -14.44 26.85 -11.21
CA SER A 41 -13.75 28.05 -11.67
C SER A 41 -14.21 28.51 -13.06
N ARG A 42 -14.47 27.59 -14.00
CA ARG A 42 -15.04 27.92 -15.31
C ARG A 42 -16.44 28.50 -15.21
N VAL A 43 -17.31 27.89 -14.40
CA VAL A 43 -18.66 28.39 -14.15
C VAL A 43 -18.61 29.79 -13.52
N PHE A 44 -17.72 30.03 -12.56
CA PHE A 44 -17.54 31.36 -11.98
C PHE A 44 -17.01 32.39 -12.99
N LEU A 45 -16.10 31.99 -13.89
CA LEU A 45 -15.65 32.87 -14.98
C LEU A 45 -16.81 33.25 -15.89
N LEU A 46 -17.62 32.28 -16.32
CA LEU A 46 -18.80 32.51 -17.15
C LEU A 46 -19.83 33.41 -16.47
N ILE A 47 -20.10 33.18 -15.18
CA ILE A 47 -20.98 34.03 -14.38
C ILE A 47 -20.42 35.45 -14.31
N ARG A 48 -19.13 35.61 -13.99
CA ARG A 48 -18.47 36.92 -13.94
C ARG A 48 -18.52 37.65 -15.27
N ASP A 49 -18.29 36.95 -16.38
CA ASP A 49 -18.24 37.54 -17.71
C ASP A 49 -19.66 37.98 -18.17
N ARG A 50 -20.70 37.16 -17.94
CA ARG A 50 -22.13 37.54 -18.16
C ARG A 50 -22.59 38.73 -17.32
N ILE A 51 -22.04 38.85 -16.13
CA ILE A 51 -22.32 39.93 -15.18
C ILE A 51 -21.56 41.20 -15.55
N ARG A 52 -20.37 41.06 -16.15
CA ARG A 52 -19.64 42.21 -16.69
C ARG A 52 -20.36 42.83 -17.90
N GLU A 53 -21.08 42.02 -18.67
CA GLU A 53 -21.96 42.47 -19.75
C GLU A 53 -23.25 43.13 -19.23
N ASN A 54 -23.79 42.67 -18.08
CA ASN A 54 -24.92 43.28 -17.39
C ASN A 54 -24.46 44.15 -16.20
N LYS A 55 -24.17 45.44 -16.45
CA LYS A 55 -23.62 46.41 -15.48
C LYS A 55 -24.33 46.49 -14.11
N ASP A 56 -25.57 46.00 -14.00
CA ASP A 56 -26.38 46.04 -12.78
C ASP A 56 -26.21 44.82 -11.85
N LEU A 57 -25.54 43.76 -12.32
CA LEU A 57 -25.25 42.61 -11.48
C LEU A 57 -23.81 42.73 -10.93
N ARG A 58 -23.66 42.56 -9.61
CA ARG A 58 -22.34 42.39 -8.97
C ARG A 58 -22.35 41.08 -8.20
N VAL A 59 -22.07 39.97 -8.86
CA VAL A 59 -21.78 38.73 -8.13
C VAL A 59 -20.33 38.75 -7.72
N GLN A 60 -20.09 39.16 -6.48
CA GLN A 60 -18.84 38.86 -5.81
C GLN A 60 -18.89 37.40 -5.35
N MET A 61 -17.87 36.60 -5.72
CA MET A 61 -17.66 35.34 -5.01
C MET A 61 -17.54 35.68 -3.53
N SER A 62 -18.40 35.08 -2.70
CA SER A 62 -18.32 35.26 -1.25
C SER A 62 -16.87 35.06 -0.81
N THR A 63 -16.36 36.02 -0.04
CA THR A 63 -15.01 36.00 0.53
C THR A 63 -14.76 34.70 1.29
N GLU A 64 -15.80 34.13 1.88
CA GLU A 64 -15.78 32.83 2.55
C GLU A 64 -15.47 31.66 1.59
N VAL A 65 -16.11 31.63 0.42
CA VAL A 65 -15.90 30.58 -0.61
C VAL A 65 -14.47 30.67 -1.14
N THR A 66 -13.99 31.88 -1.40
CA THR A 66 -12.61 32.13 -1.85
C THR A 66 -11.58 31.69 -0.80
N LEU A 67 -11.85 31.96 0.48
CA LEU A 67 -11.00 31.52 1.59
C LEU A 67 -10.98 30.00 1.73
N LYS A 68 -12.14 29.34 1.62
CA LYS A 68 -12.27 27.87 1.65
C LYS A 68 -11.48 27.21 0.51
N LEU A 69 -11.61 27.72 -0.72
CA LEU A 69 -10.83 27.24 -1.87
C LEU A 69 -9.32 27.42 -1.67
N ARG A 70 -8.88 28.58 -1.13
CA ARG A 70 -7.45 28.82 -0.86
C ARG A 70 -6.90 27.92 0.25
N LYS A 71 -7.69 27.65 1.30
CA LYS A 71 -7.32 26.68 2.35
C LYS A 71 -7.24 25.26 1.79
N PHE A 72 -8.18 24.91 0.91
CA PHE A 72 -8.21 23.61 0.26
C PHE A 72 -6.99 23.38 -0.64
N ARG A 73 -6.65 24.34 -1.51
CA ARG A 73 -5.46 24.28 -2.38
C ARG A 73 -4.18 24.09 -1.57
N ARG A 74 -4.03 24.85 -0.47
CA ARG A 74 -2.90 24.69 0.45
C ARG A 74 -2.79 23.28 1.06
N LYS A 75 -3.93 22.65 1.39
CA LYS A 75 -3.93 21.26 1.88
C LYS A 75 -3.52 20.27 0.78
N MET A 76 -3.92 20.51 -0.47
CA MET A 76 -3.49 19.67 -1.60
C MET A 76 -2.01 19.79 -1.88
N ASP A 77 -1.47 21.01 -1.88
CA ASP A 77 -0.03 21.23 -2.04
C ASP A 77 0.77 20.53 -0.93
N LEU A 78 0.25 20.53 0.29
CA LEU A 78 0.85 19.80 1.42
C LEU A 78 0.83 18.29 1.20
N ILE A 79 -0.30 17.72 0.72
CA ILE A 79 -0.39 16.28 0.44
C ILE A 79 0.61 15.88 -0.64
N ASN A 80 0.72 16.66 -1.73
CA ASN A 80 1.70 16.41 -2.79
C ASN A 80 3.14 16.44 -2.26
N LYS A 81 3.50 17.46 -1.48
CA LYS A 81 4.84 17.53 -0.88
C LYS A 81 5.13 16.32 0.02
N LEU A 82 4.18 15.93 0.86
CA LEU A 82 4.31 14.76 1.73
C LEU A 82 4.39 13.45 0.95
N ALA A 83 3.68 13.33 -0.18
CA ALA A 83 3.76 12.17 -1.04
C ALA A 83 5.16 12.04 -1.67
N VAL A 84 5.72 13.14 -2.21
CA VAL A 84 7.10 13.17 -2.72
C VAL A 84 8.10 12.78 -1.63
N THR A 85 7.98 13.34 -0.42
CA THR A 85 8.87 13.00 0.70
C THR A 85 8.74 11.52 1.09
N ALA A 86 7.53 10.97 1.08
CA ALA A 86 7.32 9.55 1.38
C ALA A 86 7.89 8.63 0.29
N ASP A 87 7.88 9.07 -0.97
CA ASP A 87 8.48 8.36 -2.10
C ASP A 87 10.01 8.32 -1.99
N ASP A 88 10.65 9.47 -1.68
CA ASP A 88 12.09 9.53 -1.42
C ASP A 88 12.51 8.60 -0.27
N GLN A 89 11.76 8.62 0.84
CA GLN A 89 11.99 7.73 1.98
C GLN A 89 11.82 6.24 1.61
N LEU A 90 10.88 5.92 0.74
CA LEU A 90 10.67 4.54 0.28
C LEU A 90 11.84 4.06 -0.58
N ILE A 91 12.38 4.93 -1.44
CA ILE A 91 13.55 4.62 -2.28
C ILE A 91 14.77 4.33 -1.40
N GLU A 92 15.01 5.13 -0.35
CA GLU A 92 16.17 4.94 0.54
C GLU A 92 16.16 3.60 1.27
N VAL A 93 14.97 3.15 1.72
CA VAL A 93 14.86 1.90 2.51
C VAL A 93 14.61 0.66 1.63
N GLN A 94 14.39 0.84 0.33
CA GLN A 94 13.97 -0.22 -0.58
C GLN A 94 14.95 -1.41 -0.61
N ASP A 95 16.25 -1.11 -0.75
CA ASP A 95 17.29 -2.15 -0.88
C ASP A 95 17.47 -2.94 0.42
N GLU A 96 17.42 -2.26 1.57
CA GLU A 96 17.50 -2.90 2.88
C GLU A 96 16.31 -3.82 3.13
N PHE A 97 15.09 -3.36 2.80
CA PHE A 97 13.89 -4.19 2.92
C PHE A 97 13.92 -5.37 1.95
N ALA A 98 14.36 -5.18 0.70
CA ALA A 98 14.49 -6.25 -0.28
C ALA A 98 15.49 -7.33 0.19
N ALA A 99 16.63 -6.94 0.75
CA ALA A 99 17.60 -7.87 1.34
C ALA A 99 17.02 -8.59 2.58
N SER A 100 16.29 -7.87 3.43
CA SER A 100 15.62 -8.42 4.61
C SER A 100 14.55 -9.46 4.22
N VAL A 101 13.77 -9.21 3.15
CA VAL A 101 12.77 -10.14 2.62
C VAL A 101 13.44 -11.42 2.11
N LEU A 102 14.55 -11.32 1.37
CA LEU A 102 15.32 -12.49 0.90
C LEU A 102 15.86 -13.33 2.06
N LYS A 103 16.39 -12.67 3.10
CA LYS A 103 16.87 -13.36 4.30
C LYS A 103 15.74 -14.07 5.03
N LYS A 104 14.59 -13.41 5.19
CA LYS A 104 13.41 -14.00 5.81
C LYS A 104 12.81 -15.13 4.98
N SER A 105 12.83 -15.05 3.64
CA SER A 105 12.35 -16.13 2.78
C SER A 105 13.23 -17.37 2.87
N ALA A 106 14.56 -17.21 2.99
CA ALA A 106 15.47 -18.33 3.23
C ALA A 106 15.20 -19.00 4.59
N LEU A 107 14.99 -18.21 5.65
CA LEU A 107 14.63 -18.74 6.98
C LEU A 107 13.25 -19.40 6.96
N PHE A 108 12.30 -18.85 6.21
CA PHE A 108 10.97 -19.43 6.03
C PHE A 108 11.04 -20.80 5.37
N ALA A 109 11.85 -20.96 4.31
CA ALA A 109 12.06 -22.26 3.66
C ALA A 109 12.58 -23.32 4.66
N ALA A 110 13.50 -22.95 5.54
CA ALA A 110 13.97 -23.83 6.61
C ALA A 110 12.86 -24.18 7.64
N LYS A 111 12.00 -23.22 7.99
CA LYS A 111 10.84 -23.46 8.87
C LYS A 111 9.82 -24.40 8.23
N VAL A 112 9.51 -24.22 6.94
CA VAL A 112 8.62 -25.09 6.18
C VAL A 112 9.18 -26.50 6.13
N HIS A 113 10.46 -26.67 5.82
CA HIS A 113 11.10 -27.99 5.79
C HIS A 113 11.12 -28.67 7.17
N LYS A 114 11.27 -27.89 8.25
CA LYS A 114 11.14 -28.41 9.63
C LYS A 114 9.72 -28.88 9.91
N PHE A 115 8.71 -28.10 9.52
CA PHE A 115 7.31 -28.45 9.68
C PHE A 115 6.93 -29.68 8.85
N GLU A 116 7.44 -29.79 7.62
CA GLU A 116 7.25 -30.95 6.75
C GLU A 116 7.75 -32.24 7.42
N LYS A 117 8.97 -32.22 7.96
CA LYS A 117 9.50 -33.36 8.75
C LYS A 117 8.66 -33.68 9.98
N GLU A 118 8.16 -32.66 10.69
CA GLU A 118 7.31 -32.87 11.85
C GLU A 118 5.94 -33.45 11.45
N PHE A 119 5.40 -33.00 10.31
CA PHE A 119 4.16 -33.50 9.75
C PHE A 119 4.31 -34.93 9.22
N GLU A 120 5.44 -35.31 8.64
CA GLU A 120 5.72 -36.70 8.27
C GLU A 120 5.80 -37.63 9.48
N LEU A 121 6.46 -37.20 10.56
CA LEU A 121 6.65 -38.02 11.76
C LEU A 121 5.42 -38.09 12.66
N ARG A 122 4.63 -37.01 12.72
CA ARG A 122 3.54 -36.84 13.69
C ARG A 122 2.22 -36.45 13.03
N GLY A 123 2.13 -36.64 11.72
CA GLY A 123 0.97 -36.28 10.93
C GLY A 123 -0.30 -37.05 11.34
N PRO A 124 -1.46 -36.46 11.05
CA PRO A 124 -2.76 -37.09 11.30
C PRO A 124 -3.08 -38.24 10.32
N LEU A 125 -2.28 -38.43 9.25
CA LEU A 125 -2.59 -39.34 8.14
C LEU A 125 -1.99 -40.75 8.28
N ASP A 126 -1.40 -41.08 9.44
CA ASP A 126 -0.90 -42.44 9.66
C ASP A 126 -2.08 -43.40 9.91
N VAL A 127 -2.30 -44.34 8.98
CA VAL A 127 -3.48 -45.23 8.90
C VAL A 127 -3.62 -46.15 10.13
N LYS A 128 -2.58 -46.24 10.96
CA LYS A 128 -2.52 -47.08 12.17
C LYS A 128 -2.91 -46.38 13.48
N VAL A 129 -3.33 -45.11 13.43
CA VAL A 129 -3.55 -44.27 14.62
C VAL A 129 -5.04 -44.07 14.90
N SER A 130 -5.45 -44.12 16.18
CA SER A 130 -6.84 -43.92 16.57
C SER A 130 -7.32 -42.50 16.30
N HIS A 131 -8.63 -42.34 16.09
CA HIS A 131 -9.26 -41.06 15.78
C HIS A 131 -8.91 -39.96 16.80
N ASP A 132 -8.91 -40.28 18.10
CA ASP A 132 -8.59 -39.31 19.16
C ASP A 132 -7.14 -38.81 19.10
N VAL A 133 -6.20 -39.70 18.79
CA VAL A 133 -4.77 -39.36 18.64
C VAL A 133 -4.56 -38.54 17.37
N THR A 134 -5.28 -38.85 16.30
CA THR A 134 -5.30 -38.06 15.05
C THR A 134 -5.82 -36.64 15.29
N CYS A 135 -6.93 -36.49 16.01
CA CYS A 135 -7.45 -35.18 16.41
C CYS A 135 -6.45 -34.40 17.27
N ALA A 136 -5.86 -35.04 18.28
CA ALA A 136 -4.87 -34.39 19.15
C ALA A 136 -3.64 -33.89 18.35
N ARG A 137 -3.12 -34.71 17.43
CA ARG A 137 -2.01 -34.34 16.53
C ARG A 137 -2.38 -33.15 15.64
N PHE A 138 -3.60 -33.14 15.10
CA PHE A 138 -4.10 -32.02 14.29
C PHE A 138 -4.17 -30.72 15.08
N PHE A 139 -4.69 -30.73 16.31
CA PHE A 139 -4.76 -29.54 17.15
C PHE A 139 -3.39 -28.96 17.52
N VAL A 140 -2.36 -29.82 17.60
CA VAL A 140 -0.97 -29.38 17.83
C VAL A 140 -0.33 -28.77 16.58
N LEU A 141 -0.56 -29.36 15.39
CA LEU A 141 0.08 -28.94 14.14
C LEU A 141 -0.62 -27.74 13.46
N LYS A 142 -1.95 -27.61 13.64
CA LYS A 142 -2.75 -26.56 13.01
C LYS A 142 -2.27 -25.13 13.32
N PRO A 143 -1.98 -24.73 14.58
CA PRO A 143 -1.51 -23.38 14.87
C PRO A 143 -0.19 -23.04 14.16
N THR A 144 0.73 -24.00 14.10
CA THR A 144 2.01 -23.85 13.41
C THR A 144 1.82 -23.67 11.91
N LEU A 145 0.92 -24.45 11.29
CA LEU A 145 0.58 -24.31 9.88
C LEU A 145 -0.05 -22.95 9.56
N LEU A 146 -0.97 -22.48 10.41
CA LEU A 146 -1.58 -21.15 10.25
C LEU A 146 -0.55 -20.03 10.37
N ALA A 147 0.36 -20.11 11.34
CA ALA A 147 1.43 -19.13 11.49
C ALA A 147 2.39 -19.12 10.28
N LEU A 148 2.72 -20.28 9.73
CA LEU A 148 3.51 -20.38 8.51
C LEU A 148 2.77 -19.79 7.30
N TYR A 149 1.45 -20.00 7.22
CA TYR A 149 0.64 -19.42 6.16
C TYR A 149 0.58 -17.90 6.23
N ASP A 150 0.40 -17.32 7.43
CA ASP A 150 0.41 -15.87 7.63
C ASP A 150 1.79 -15.27 7.27
N GLU A 151 2.88 -15.93 7.66
CA GLU A 151 4.25 -15.54 7.30
C GLU A 151 4.48 -15.64 5.79
N TYR A 152 3.96 -16.69 5.14
CA TYR A 152 3.98 -16.85 3.68
C TYR A 152 3.25 -15.71 2.97
N VAL A 153 2.02 -15.38 3.37
CA VAL A 153 1.24 -14.28 2.77
C VAL A 153 2.00 -12.97 2.87
N LEU A 154 2.61 -12.69 4.02
CA LEU A 154 3.40 -11.47 4.24
C LEU A 154 4.65 -11.43 3.35
N LEU A 155 5.38 -12.54 3.24
CA LEU A 155 6.58 -12.63 2.39
C LEU A 155 6.26 -12.59 0.90
N ARG A 156 5.21 -13.29 0.45
CA ARG A 156 4.72 -13.26 -0.93
C ARG A 156 4.38 -11.83 -1.33
N ASP A 157 3.62 -11.14 -0.50
CA ASP A 157 3.22 -9.78 -0.82
C ASP A 157 4.41 -8.81 -0.81
N ALA A 158 5.41 -9.05 0.04
CA ALA A 158 6.66 -8.28 0.01
C ALA A 158 7.43 -8.53 -1.29
N GLN A 159 7.56 -9.79 -1.73
CA GLN A 159 8.22 -10.13 -2.99
C GLN A 159 7.54 -9.48 -4.20
N VAL A 160 6.21 -9.53 -4.26
CA VAL A 160 5.42 -8.84 -5.30
C VAL A 160 5.67 -7.33 -5.26
N LEU A 161 5.69 -6.73 -4.07
CA LEU A 161 5.88 -5.29 -3.89
C LEU A 161 7.27 -4.82 -4.34
N PHE A 162 8.30 -5.64 -4.17
CA PHE A 162 9.67 -5.34 -4.60
C PHE A 162 10.03 -5.92 -5.99
N GLY A 163 9.07 -6.50 -6.72
CA GLY A 163 9.32 -7.09 -8.04
C GLY A 163 10.28 -8.29 -8.02
N GLN A 164 10.42 -8.95 -6.87
CA GLN A 164 11.22 -10.17 -6.76
C GLN A 164 10.43 -11.35 -7.34
N PRO A 165 11.08 -12.23 -8.12
CA PRO A 165 10.39 -13.38 -8.70
C PRO A 165 9.90 -14.30 -7.59
N THR A 166 8.58 -14.48 -7.53
CA THR A 166 7.91 -15.41 -6.60
C THR A 166 8.17 -16.87 -6.96
N ASP A 167 8.74 -17.15 -8.15
CA ASP A 167 9.15 -18.47 -8.61
C ASP A 167 10.58 -18.46 -9.20
N GLN A 168 11.34 -19.52 -8.94
CA GLN A 168 12.70 -19.73 -9.49
C GLN A 168 12.76 -19.76 -11.03
N SER A 169 11.61 -19.84 -11.71
CA SER A 169 11.47 -19.81 -13.18
C SER A 169 11.61 -18.41 -13.81
N ALA A 170 11.49 -17.33 -13.04
CA ALA A 170 11.56 -15.95 -13.57
C ALA A 170 12.96 -15.32 -13.47
N ARG A 171 14.01 -16.11 -13.23
CA ARG A 171 15.40 -15.62 -13.11
C ARG A 171 16.06 -15.19 -14.43
N ARG A 172 15.43 -15.39 -15.60
CA ARG A 172 16.07 -15.12 -16.91
C ARG A 172 15.72 -13.77 -17.54
N HIS A 173 14.70 -13.05 -17.05
CA HIS A 173 14.33 -11.76 -17.62
C HIS A 173 13.74 -10.84 -16.54
N ALA A 174 14.58 -10.19 -15.75
CA ALA A 174 14.15 -9.02 -14.98
C ALA A 174 15.34 -8.10 -14.72
N GLN A 175 15.65 -7.26 -15.72
CA GLN A 175 16.16 -5.94 -15.39
C GLN A 175 15.11 -5.31 -14.47
N LEU A 176 15.54 -5.05 -13.23
CA LEU A 176 14.72 -4.47 -12.17
C LEU A 176 13.87 -3.31 -12.72
N PRO A 177 12.53 -3.38 -12.66
CA PRO A 177 11.75 -2.17 -12.84
C PRO A 177 11.99 -1.34 -11.59
N ARG A 178 12.86 -0.32 -11.71
CA ARG A 178 12.80 0.83 -10.81
C ARG A 178 11.35 1.27 -10.81
N VAL A 179 10.67 1.13 -9.67
CA VAL A 179 9.32 1.64 -9.49
C VAL A 179 9.43 3.15 -9.52
N ARG A 180 9.50 3.72 -10.72
CA ARG A 180 9.19 5.13 -10.97
C ARG A 180 7.70 5.18 -11.20
N ILE A 181 6.98 5.61 -10.18
CA ILE A 181 5.59 6.00 -10.33
C ILE A 181 5.60 7.33 -11.08
N HIS A 182 5.44 7.27 -12.40
CA HIS A 182 5.18 8.46 -13.24
C HIS A 182 3.77 9.03 -12.96
#